data_AF-F7VIJ8-F1
#
_entry.id   AF-F7VIJ8-F1
#
_cell.length_a   1.000
_cell.length_b   1.000
_cell.length_c   1.000
_cell.angle_alpha   90.00
_cell.angle_beta   90.00
_cell.angle_gamma   90.00
#
_symmetry.space_group_name_H-M   'P 1'
#
loop_
_entity.id
_entity.type
_entity.pdbx_description
1 polymer ?
#
loop_
_entity_poly.entity_id
_entity_poly.type
_entity_poly.pdbx_seq_one_letter_code
_entity_poly.pdbx_strand_id
1 'polypeptide(L)'
;MAIHEPAVAQEVDERTEQISIPYVPKDLSDPVRARHLLMRIDAAALKACGDMGGLSIPTQEIIEWSDCHHESFARGVAAFHSPTLTRMADTIDPWIGSTAQKH
;
A
#
# COMPACT_ATOMS: atom_id res chain seq x y z
N MET A 1 19.73 46.75 -0.66
CA MET A 1 19.50 45.45 -1.31
C MET A 1 20.11 44.39 -0.41
N ALA A 2 19.28 43.65 0.33
CA ALA A 2 19.72 42.51 1.13
C ALA A 2 19.36 41.26 0.33
N ILE A 3 20.37 40.45 0.01
CA ILE A 3 20.19 39.15 -0.62
C ILE A 3 19.86 38.20 0.52
N HIS A 4 18.63 37.69 0.55
CA HIS A 4 18.25 36.65 1.49
C HIS A 4 19.07 35.39 1.18
N GLU A 5 19.80 34.91 2.18
CA GLU A 5 20.51 33.63 2.09
C GLU A 5 19.52 32.51 1.74
N PRO A 6 19.94 31.52 0.91
CA PRO A 6 19.06 30.43 0.54
C PRO A 6 18.63 29.67 1.79
N ALA A 7 17.33 29.44 1.92
CA ALA A 7 16.79 28.59 2.96
C ALA A 7 17.46 27.22 2.87
N VAL A 8 18.19 26.85 3.93
CA VAL A 8 18.75 25.51 4.08
C VAL A 8 17.57 24.55 4.11
N ALA A 9 17.44 23.72 3.07
CA ALA A 9 16.50 22.61 3.08
C ALA A 9 16.88 21.73 4.27
N GLN A 10 16.04 21.73 5.31
CA GLN A 10 16.17 20.74 6.36
C GLN A 10 15.99 19.39 5.68
N GLU A 11 17.00 18.53 5.73
CA GLU A 11 16.86 17.11 5.44
C GLU A 11 15.84 16.58 6.45
N VAL A 12 14.56 16.69 6.10
CA VAL A 12 13.49 15.95 6.74
C VAL A 12 13.91 14.51 6.54
N ASP A 13 14.28 13.86 7.64
CA ASP A 13 14.57 12.44 7.75
C ASP A 13 13.62 11.68 6.82
N GLU A 14 14.08 11.33 5.61
CA GLU A 14 13.31 10.66 4.56
C GLU A 14 13.08 9.19 4.93
N ARG A 15 12.93 8.89 6.22
CA ARG A 15 12.58 7.57 6.69
C ARG A 15 11.17 7.30 6.24
N THR A 16 11.07 6.64 5.10
CA THR A 16 9.85 5.99 4.65
C THR A 16 9.35 5.13 5.81
N GLU A 17 8.15 5.44 6.30
CA GLU A 17 7.55 4.68 7.40
C GLU A 17 7.43 3.22 6.97
N GLN A 18 8.08 2.32 7.71
CA GLN A 18 8.03 0.89 7.44
C GLN A 18 6.99 0.24 8.34
N ILE A 19 5.94 -0.30 7.73
CA ILE A 19 4.91 -1.05 8.44
C ILE A 19 5.27 -2.54 8.39
N SER A 20 5.52 -3.13 9.56
CA SER A 20 5.85 -4.55 9.69
C SER A 20 4.59 -5.42 9.57
N ILE A 21 4.61 -6.39 8.65
CA ILE A 21 3.53 -7.35 8.45
C ILE A 21 4.02 -8.73 8.92
N PRO A 22 3.55 -9.25 10.06
CA PRO A 22 3.95 -10.58 10.52
C PRO A 22 3.39 -11.65 9.59
N TYR A 23 4.20 -12.64 9.22
CA TYR A 23 3.76 -13.78 8.42
C TYR A 23 4.54 -15.05 8.75
N VAL A 24 4.00 -16.20 8.36
CA VAL A 24 4.70 -17.49 8.40
C VAL A 24 4.77 -18.09 6.99
N PRO A 25 5.71 -18.99 6.68
CA PRO A 25 5.83 -19.59 5.34
C PRO A 25 4.54 -20.24 4.83
N LYS A 26 3.72 -20.81 5.75
CA LYS A 26 2.42 -21.40 5.40
C LYS A 26 1.43 -20.38 4.83
N ASP A 27 1.60 -19.10 5.14
CA ASP A 27 0.77 -18.03 4.60
C ASP A 27 1.03 -17.80 3.10
N LEU A 28 2.15 -18.29 2.56
CA LEU A 28 2.48 -18.18 1.13
C LEU A 28 2.04 -19.41 0.31
N SER A 29 1.81 -20.55 0.98
CA SER A 29 1.50 -21.83 0.33
C SER A 29 0.04 -22.27 0.45
N ASP A 30 -0.63 -21.90 1.55
CA ASP A 30 -2.04 -22.24 1.78
C ASP A 30 -2.94 -21.12 1.25
N PRO A 31 -3.89 -21.39 0.33
CA PRO A 31 -4.71 -20.34 -0.27
C PRO A 31 -5.55 -19.53 0.73
N VAL A 32 -6.07 -20.16 1.78
CA VAL A 32 -6.88 -19.45 2.79
C VAL A 32 -6.00 -18.49 3.58
N ARG A 33 -4.81 -18.95 3.97
CA ARG A 33 -3.84 -18.11 4.69
C ARG A 33 -3.23 -17.03 3.81
N ALA A 34 -3.00 -17.31 2.52
CA ALA A 34 -2.55 -16.31 1.55
C ALA A 34 -3.56 -15.18 1.41
N ARG A 35 -4.86 -15.52 1.37
CA ARG A 35 -5.92 -14.50 1.41
C ARG A 35 -5.88 -13.65 2.68
N HIS A 36 -5.67 -14.26 3.85
CA HIS A 36 -5.51 -13.50 5.09
C HIS A 36 -4.22 -12.65 5.13
N LEU A 37 -3.14 -13.10 4.48
CA LEU A 37 -1.94 -12.29 4.30
C LEU A 37 -2.23 -11.07 3.41
N LEU A 38 -2.97 -11.23 2.31
CA LEU A 38 -3.39 -10.10 1.46
C LEU A 38 -4.20 -9.06 2.25
N MET A 39 -5.14 -9.49 3.10
CA MET A 39 -5.91 -8.56 3.96
C MET A 39 -5.00 -7.79 4.94
N ARG A 40 -3.92 -8.41 5.43
CA ARG A 40 -2.95 -7.73 6.30
C ARG A 40 -2.09 -6.73 5.52
N ILE A 41 -1.76 -7.04 4.26
CA ILE A 41 -1.04 -6.13 3.38
C ILE A 41 -1.90 -4.92 3.02
N ASP A 42 -3.17 -5.14 2.69
CA ASP A 42 -4.16 -4.10 2.43
C ASP A 42 -4.32 -3.14 3.62
N ALA A 43 -4.55 -3.68 4.82
CA ALA A 43 -4.64 -2.87 6.03
C ALA A 43 -3.35 -2.08 6.32
N ALA A 44 -2.17 -2.65 6.03
CA ALA A 44 -0.91 -1.94 6.16
C ALA A 44 -0.76 -0.82 5.12
N ALA A 45 -1.20 -1.06 3.88
CA ALA A 45 -1.20 -0.06 2.82
C ALA A 45 -2.13 1.12 3.15
N LEU A 46 -3.35 0.85 3.62
CA LEU A 46 -4.28 1.90 4.09
C LEU A 46 -3.66 2.73 5.20
N LYS A 47 -3.04 2.09 6.18
CA LYS A 47 -2.37 2.78 7.28
C LYS A 47 -1.21 3.65 6.81
N ALA A 48 -0.38 3.17 5.88
CA ALA A 48 0.70 3.95 5.28
C ALA A 48 0.17 5.20 4.56
N CYS A 49 -1.04 5.13 4.03
CA CYS A 49 -1.71 6.22 3.31
C CYS A 49 -2.56 7.12 4.20
N GLY A 50 -2.47 6.97 5.53
CA GLY A 50 -3.09 7.87 6.49
C GLY A 50 -4.41 7.38 7.08
N ASP A 51 -4.80 6.12 6.86
CA ASP A 51 -5.89 5.52 7.62
C ASP A 51 -5.45 5.24 9.07
N MET A 52 -5.74 6.20 9.95
CA MET A 52 -5.43 6.14 11.37
C MET A 52 -6.60 5.61 12.22
N GLY A 53 -7.70 5.18 11.59
CA GLY A 53 -8.95 4.84 12.26
C GLY A 53 -9.70 6.09 12.76
N GLY A 54 -11.03 5.99 12.81
CA GLY A 54 -11.89 7.12 13.23
C GLY A 54 -12.06 8.22 12.17
N LEU A 55 -11.67 7.96 10.92
CA LEU A 55 -11.95 8.82 9.79
C LEU A 55 -13.44 8.76 9.41
N SER A 56 -13.93 9.83 8.78
CA SER A 56 -15.25 9.81 8.18
C SER A 56 -15.28 8.88 6.97
N ILE A 57 -16.42 8.23 6.71
CA ILE A 57 -16.57 7.30 5.56
C ILE A 57 -16.09 7.91 4.24
N PRO A 58 -16.42 9.17 3.87
CA PRO A 58 -15.91 9.77 2.64
C PRO A 58 -14.38 9.90 2.59
N THR A 59 -13.73 10.14 3.73
CA THR A 59 -12.26 10.22 3.80
C THR A 59 -11.63 8.84 3.60
N GLN A 60 -12.23 7.81 4.21
CA GLN A 60 -11.76 6.43 4.07
C GLN A 60 -11.87 5.96 2.61
N GLU A 61 -13.00 6.23 1.94
CA GLU A 61 -13.17 5.90 0.52
C GLU A 61 -12.09 6.59 -0.35
N ILE A 62 -11.77 7.87 -0.10
CA ILE A 62 -10.71 8.57 -0.85
C ILE A 62 -9.36 7.87 -0.68
N ILE A 63 -9.03 7.39 0.53
CA ILE A 63 -7.78 6.67 0.78
C ILE A 63 -7.78 5.33 0.06
N GLU A 64 -8.88 4.56 0.14
CA GLU A 64 -9.04 3.27 -0.53
C GLU A 64 -8.84 3.38 -2.05
N TRP A 65 -9.32 4.47 -2.66
CA TRP A 65 -9.18 4.78 -4.10
C TRP A 65 -7.95 5.60 -4.46
N SER A 66 -7.02 5.81 -3.53
CA SER A 66 -5.82 6.61 -3.79
C SER A 66 -4.71 5.81 -4.49
N ASP A 67 -3.91 6.50 -5.32
CA ASP A 67 -2.68 5.93 -5.89
C ASP A 67 -1.71 5.46 -4.79
N CYS A 68 -1.69 6.16 -3.65
CA CYS A 68 -0.89 5.75 -2.49
C CYS A 68 -1.26 4.34 -2.05
N HIS A 69 -2.56 4.06 -1.87
CA HIS A 69 -3.03 2.78 -1.39
C HIS A 69 -2.69 1.67 -2.40
N HIS A 70 -2.98 1.93 -3.68
CA HIS A 70 -2.71 0.99 -4.75
C HIS A 70 -1.22 0.65 -4.87
N GLU A 71 -0.34 1.65 -4.93
CA GLU A 71 1.10 1.43 -5.02
C GLU A 71 1.66 0.73 -3.79
N SER A 72 1.19 1.11 -2.60
CA SER A 72 1.63 0.51 -1.34
C SER A 72 1.23 -0.96 -1.25
N PHE A 73 0.01 -1.30 -1.65
CA PHE A 73 -0.47 -2.68 -1.72
C PHE A 73 0.35 -3.50 -2.72
N ALA A 74 0.51 -3.01 -3.95
CA ALA A 74 1.26 -3.70 -5.00
C ALA A 74 2.72 -3.94 -4.60
N ARG A 75 3.40 -2.94 -4.02
CA ARG A 75 4.77 -3.07 -3.49
C ARG A 75 4.82 -4.07 -2.33
N GLY A 76 3.83 -4.04 -1.44
CA GLY A 76 3.70 -4.97 -0.33
C GLY A 76 3.58 -6.42 -0.80
N VAL A 77 2.73 -6.70 -1.79
CA VAL A 77 2.58 -8.02 -2.40
C VAL A 77 3.87 -8.47 -3.08
N ALA A 78 4.50 -7.59 -3.87
CA ALA A 78 5.74 -7.90 -4.60
C ALA A 78 6.90 -8.28 -3.67
N ALA A 79 6.98 -7.67 -2.48
CA ALA A 79 8.04 -7.94 -1.50
C ALA A 79 8.11 -9.41 -1.03
N PHE A 80 7.00 -10.15 -1.11
CA PHE A 80 6.96 -11.57 -0.72
C PHE A 80 7.49 -12.53 -1.80
N HIS A 81 7.71 -12.06 -3.04
CA HIS A 81 8.22 -12.87 -4.14
C HIS A 81 7.46 -14.20 -4.34
N SER A 82 6.14 -14.20 -4.11
CA SER A 82 5.29 -15.39 -4.17
C SER A 82 4.34 -15.33 -5.37
N PRO A 83 4.52 -16.17 -6.40
CA PRO A 83 3.62 -16.19 -7.56
C PRO A 83 2.16 -16.48 -7.20
N THR A 84 1.94 -17.29 -6.16
CA THR A 84 0.59 -17.55 -5.65
C THR A 84 -0.04 -16.30 -5.06
N LEU A 85 0.72 -15.55 -4.25
CA LEU A 85 0.23 -14.33 -3.60
C LEU A 85 -0.07 -13.24 -4.63
N THR A 86 0.84 -13.03 -5.60
CA THR A 86 0.65 -12.08 -6.71
C THR A 86 -0.59 -12.41 -7.52
N ARG A 87 -0.74 -13.66 -7.99
CA ARG A 87 -1.93 -14.06 -8.76
C ARG A 87 -3.23 -13.86 -7.98
N MET A 88 -3.21 -14.12 -6.67
CA MET A 88 -4.39 -13.89 -5.83
C MET A 88 -4.69 -12.40 -5.64
N ALA A 89 -3.66 -11.56 -5.49
CA ALA A 89 -3.81 -10.11 -5.44
C ALA A 89 -4.46 -9.58 -6.74
N ASP A 90 -3.99 -10.05 -7.91
CA ASP A 90 -4.52 -9.64 -9.21
C ASP A 90 -6.02 -9.97 -9.37
N THR A 91 -6.49 -11.05 -8.76
CA THR A 91 -7.93 -11.39 -8.80
C THR A 91 -8.81 -10.54 -7.89
N ILE A 92 -8.21 -9.85 -6.92
CA ILE A 92 -8.89 -9.04 -5.92
C ILE A 92 -8.78 -7.55 -6.26
N ASP A 93 -7.72 -7.15 -6.95
CA ASP A 93 -7.42 -5.77 -7.28
C ASP A 93 -8.48 -5.17 -8.23
N PRO A 94 -9.31 -4.22 -7.74
CA PRO A 94 -10.30 -3.52 -8.56
C PRO A 94 -9.66 -2.72 -9.70
N TRP A 95 -8.38 -2.35 -9.57
CA TRP A 95 -7.66 -1.51 -10.53
C TRP A 95 -7.27 -2.24 -11.82
N ILE A 96 -7.18 -3.57 -11.79
CA ILE A 96 -6.93 -4.37 -13.00
C ILE A 96 -8.10 -4.26 -14.00
N GLY A 97 -9.30 -3.87 -13.53
CA GLY A 97 -10.43 -3.52 -14.40
C GLY A 97 -10.34 -2.14 -15.05
N SER A 98 -9.60 -1.19 -14.46
CA SER A 98 -9.54 0.21 -14.92
C SER A 98 -8.50 0.44 -16.02
N THR A 99 -7.48 -0.42 -16.14
CA THR A 99 -6.48 -0.32 -17.23
C THR A 99 -6.98 -0.88 -18.56
N ALA A 100 -8.12 -1.59 -18.58
CA ALA A 100 -8.75 -2.09 -19.81
C ALA A 100 -9.60 -1.05 -20.56
N GLN A 101 -9.78 0.17 -20.02
CA GLN A 101 -10.49 1.27 -20.68
C GLN A 101 -9.53 2.42 -21.07
N LYS A 102 -8.54 2.12 -21.90
CA LYS A 102 -7.90 3.13 -22.76
C LYS A 102 -7.72 2.55 -24.16
N HIS A 103 -8.78 2.61 -24.95
CA HIS A 103 -8.74 2.48 -26.41
C HIS A 103 -9.63 3.55 -27.03
#